data_AF-A0A2J8B7V7-F1
#
_entry.id   AF-A0A2J8B7V7-F1
#
_cell.length_a   1.000
_cell.length_b   1.000
_cell.length_c   1.000
_cell.angle_alpha   90.00
_cell.angle_beta   90.00
_cell.angle_gamma   90.00
#
_symmetry.space_group_name_H-M   'P 1'
#
loop_
_entity.id
_entity.type
_entity.pdbx_description
1 polymer ?
#
loop_
_entity_poly.entity_id
_entity_poly.type
_entity_poly.pdbx_seq_one_letter_code
_entity_poly.pdbx_strand_id
1 'polypeptide(L)'
;MRSGQKGGSEEAHTMMRRILPKGTSFEFLMQWDVNLIMNRINSTPRELIGAKTPYDFALGSYEKEPLNAFQLKRIDPNKVIRSPELICT
;
A
#
# COMPACT_ATOMS: atom_id res chain seq x y z
N MET A 1 -17.67 -0.33 12.15
CA MET A 1 -16.56 0.61 11.92
C MET A 1 -16.68 1.75 12.92
N ARG A 2 -15.59 2.12 13.61
CA ARG A 2 -15.52 3.37 14.39
C ARG A 2 -15.42 4.55 13.42
N SER A 3 -16.05 5.68 13.74
CA SER A 3 -16.18 6.85 12.86
C SER A 3 -14.83 7.38 12.31
N GLY A 4 -13.74 7.25 13.07
CA GLY A 4 -12.40 7.69 12.66
C GLY A 4 -11.63 6.72 11.73
N GLN A 5 -12.09 5.48 11.54
CA GLN A 5 -11.36 4.49 10.72
C GLN A 5 -11.51 4.72 9.21
N LYS A 6 -12.59 5.41 8.79
CA LYS A 6 -12.92 5.61 7.39
C LYS A 6 -11.87 6.45 6.65
N GLY A 7 -11.37 7.51 7.28
CA GLY A 7 -10.41 8.43 6.65
C GLY A 7 -9.13 7.74 6.19
N GLY A 8 -8.55 6.86 7.03
CA GLY A 8 -7.33 6.13 6.65
C GLY A 8 -7.53 5.13 5.50
N SER A 9 -8.74 4.59 5.36
CA SER A 9 -9.11 3.72 4.23
C SER A 9 -9.29 4.52 2.94
N GLU A 10 -9.93 5.69 3.02
CA GLU A 10 -10.09 6.60 1.87
C GLU A 10 -8.75 7.15 1.37
N GLU A 11 -7.81 7.43 2.27
CA GLU A 11 -6.44 7.79 1.90
C GLU A 11 -5.74 6.67 1.14
N ALA A 12 -5.87 5.42 1.59
CA ALA A 12 -5.33 4.25 0.89
C ALA A 12 -5.93 4.08 -0.51
N HIS A 13 -7.26 4.23 -0.63
CA HIS A 13 -7.94 4.21 -1.93
C HIS A 13 -7.48 5.35 -2.86
N THR A 14 -7.23 6.53 -2.30
CA THR A 14 -6.71 7.68 -3.07
C THR A 14 -5.32 7.39 -3.63
N MET A 15 -4.43 6.79 -2.83
CA MET A 15 -3.11 6.37 -3.30
C MET A 15 -3.21 5.28 -4.37
N MET A 16 -4.10 4.30 -4.19
CA MET A 16 -4.37 3.26 -5.20
C MET A 16 -4.82 3.88 -6.53
N ARG A 17 -5.69 4.90 -6.51
CA ARG A 17 -6.14 5.59 -7.72
C ARG A 17 -5.06 6.38 -8.46
N ARG A 18 -3.95 6.74 -7.82
CA ARG A 18 -2.81 7.35 -8.51
C ARG A 18 -2.04 6.34 -9.36
N ILE A 19 -2.04 5.08 -8.93
CA ILE A 19 -1.39 3.96 -9.61
C ILE A 19 -2.34 3.32 -10.63
N LEU A 20 -3.61 3.17 -10.26
CA LEU A 20 -4.68 2.63 -11.09
C LEU A 20 -5.74 3.71 -11.33
N PRO A 21 -5.52 4.65 -12.27
CA PRO A 21 -6.48 5.68 -12.60
C PRO A 21 -7.85 5.12 -12.98
N LYS A 22 -8.86 5.99 -12.90
CA LYS A 22 -10.21 5.61 -13.37
C LYS A 22 -10.14 5.21 -14.84
N GLY A 23 -10.72 4.07 -15.18
CA GLY A 23 -10.68 3.50 -16.53
C GLY A 23 -9.58 2.46 -16.74
N THR A 24 -8.65 2.28 -15.80
CA THR A 24 -7.72 1.15 -15.82
C THR A 24 -8.48 -0.15 -15.58
N SER A 25 -8.36 -1.10 -16.52
CA SER A 25 -8.92 -2.45 -16.34
C SER A 25 -8.14 -3.21 -15.27
N PHE A 26 -8.87 -3.96 -14.43
CA PHE A 26 -8.25 -4.85 -13.43
C PHE A 26 -8.16 -6.29 -13.93
N GLU A 27 -8.65 -6.58 -15.14
CA GLU A 27 -8.75 -7.92 -15.71
C GLU A 27 -7.40 -8.65 -15.77
N PHE A 28 -6.32 -7.90 -16.03
CA PHE A 28 -4.98 -8.46 -16.18
C PHE A 28 -4.10 -8.29 -14.94
N LEU A 29 -4.65 -7.75 -13.84
CA LEU A 29 -3.90 -7.66 -12.59
C LEU A 29 -3.80 -9.05 -11.96
N MET A 30 -2.57 -9.52 -11.82
CA MET A 30 -2.27 -10.75 -11.10
C MET A 30 -1.97 -10.44 -9.64
N GLN A 31 -1.92 -11.50 -8.81
CA GLN A 31 -1.61 -11.34 -7.38
C GLN A 31 -0.28 -10.61 -7.15
N TRP A 32 0.72 -10.80 -8.02
CA TRP A 32 2.01 -10.12 -7.90
C TRP A 32 1.91 -8.60 -8.17
N ASP A 33 1.06 -8.17 -9.10
CA ASP A 33 0.75 -6.75 -9.32
C ASP A 33 0.08 -6.14 -8.08
N VAL A 34 -0.95 -6.81 -7.55
CA VAL A 34 -1.68 -6.35 -6.37
C VAL A 34 -0.73 -6.25 -5.18
N ASN A 35 0.13 -7.25 -4.98
CA ASN A 35 1.13 -7.23 -3.92
C ASN A 35 2.12 -6.08 -4.09
N LEU A 36 2.58 -5.81 -5.32
CA LEU A 36 3.48 -4.71 -5.60
C LEU A 36 2.82 -3.36 -5.24
N ILE A 37 1.59 -3.14 -5.69
CA ILE A 37 0.81 -1.94 -5.40
C ILE A 37 0.60 -1.77 -3.90
N MET A 38 0.16 -2.82 -3.20
CA MET A 38 -0.14 -2.74 -1.77
C MET A 38 1.12 -2.57 -0.92
N ASN A 39 2.20 -3.28 -1.23
CA ASN A 39 3.48 -3.09 -0.55
C ASN A 39 4.02 -1.68 -0.75
N ARG A 40 3.74 -1.06 -1.91
CA ARG A 40 4.06 0.33 -2.18
C ARG A 40 3.29 1.31 -1.31
N ILE A 41 1.97 1.17 -1.30
CA ILE A 41 1.07 2.02 -0.51
C ILE A 41 1.42 1.88 0.99
N ASN A 42 1.63 0.65 1.46
CA ASN A 42 1.95 0.36 2.85
C ASN A 42 3.39 0.73 3.25
N SER A 43 4.23 1.08 2.27
CA SER A 43 5.58 1.62 2.48
C SER A 43 5.66 3.14 2.34
N THR A 44 4.52 3.82 2.21
CA THR A 44 4.45 5.28 2.17
C THR A 44 4.18 5.84 3.58
N PRO A 45 4.98 6.80 4.06
CA PRO A 45 4.76 7.45 5.35
C PRO A 45 3.40 8.14 5.44
N ARG A 46 2.77 8.09 6.62
CA ARG A 46 1.51 8.79 6.88
C ARG A 46 1.63 9.63 8.15
N GLU A 47 1.14 10.86 8.08
CA GLU A 47 1.16 11.79 9.21
C GLU A 47 0.34 11.27 10.40
N LEU A 48 -0.81 10.63 10.12
CA LEU A 48 -1.73 10.10 11.13
C LEU A 48 -1.08 9.08 12.08
N ILE A 49 0.01 8.42 11.66
CA ILE A 49 0.76 7.45 12.47
C ILE A 49 2.18 7.92 12.76
N GLY A 50 2.38 9.24 12.85
CA GLY A 50 3.66 9.85 13.25
C GLY A 50 4.75 9.71 12.19
N ALA A 51 4.39 9.88 10.91
CA ALA A 51 5.27 9.73 9.75
C ALA A 51 5.92 8.33 9.62
N LYS A 52 5.38 7.32 10.32
CA LYS A 52 5.69 5.92 10.07
C LYS A 52 4.92 5.41 8.87
N THR A 53 5.34 4.29 8.32
CA THR A 53 4.57 3.60 7.27
C THR A 53 3.61 2.58 7.88
N PRO A 54 2.50 2.27 7.20
CA PRO A 54 1.61 1.19 7.64
C PRO A 54 2.35 -0.14 7.87
N TYR A 55 3.37 -0.45 7.05
CA TYR A 55 4.22 -1.61 7.27
C TYR A 55 4.99 -1.53 8.60
N ASP A 56 5.65 -0.40 8.87
CA ASP A 56 6.41 -0.22 10.10
C ASP A 56 5.49 -0.27 11.34
N PHE A 57 4.28 0.27 11.22
CA PHE A 57 3.25 0.18 12.25
C PHE A 57 2.79 -1.27 12.49
N ALA A 58 2.57 -2.04 11.41
CA ALA A 58 2.19 -3.45 11.50
C ALA A 58 3.31 -4.28 12.12
N LEU A 59 4.58 -4.05 11.74
CA LEU A 59 5.74 -4.74 12.32
C LEU A 59 5.92 -4.45 13.81
N GLY A 60 5.51 -3.26 14.28
CA GLY A 60 5.50 -2.94 15.71
C GLY A 60 4.31 -3.56 16.47
N SER A 61 3.29 -4.05 15.76
CA SER A 61 2.05 -4.59 16.35
C SER A 61 1.95 -6.12 16.27
N TYR A 62 2.65 -6.73 15.32
CA TYR A 62 2.59 -8.15 14.99
C TYR A 62 4.00 -8.71 14.79
N GLU A 63 4.14 -10.02 14.95
CA GLU A 63 5.37 -10.75 14.59
C GLU A 63 5.64 -10.72 13.08
N LYS A 64 6.86 -11.09 12.69
CA LYS A 64 7.28 -11.02 11.29
C LYS A 64 6.68 -12.16 10.45
N GLU A 65 6.46 -13.34 11.03
CA GLU A 65 5.92 -14.49 10.29
C GLU A 65 4.56 -14.21 9.63
N PRO A 66 3.54 -13.63 10.32
CA PRO A 66 2.29 -13.25 9.66
C PRO A 66 2.49 -12.26 8.51
N LEU A 67 3.33 -11.24 8.69
CA LEU A 67 3.62 -10.25 7.65
C LEU A 67 4.21 -10.92 6.41
N ASN A 68 5.14 -11.87 6.60
CA ASN A 68 5.72 -12.65 5.52
C ASN A 68 4.69 -13.56 4.84
N ALA A 69 3.79 -14.20 5.61
CA ALA A 69 2.73 -15.06 5.08
C ALA A 69 1.75 -14.29 4.18
N PHE A 70 1.45 -13.03 4.53
CA PHE A 70 0.68 -12.10 3.70
C PHE A 70 1.51 -11.44 2.59
N GLN A 71 2.77 -11.84 2.41
CA GLN A 71 3.68 -11.32 1.39
C GLN A 71 3.90 -9.81 1.50
N LEU A 72 3.77 -9.27 2.71
CA LEU A 72 4.01 -7.86 3.01
C LEU A 72 5.51 -7.58 3.02
N LYS A 73 5.93 -6.52 2.32
CA LYS A 73 7.33 -6.13 2.22
C LYS A 73 7.48 -4.64 2.41
N ARG A 74 8.49 -4.27 3.20
CA ARG A 74 8.96 -2.89 3.27
C ARG A 74 9.69 -2.55 1.98
N ILE A 75 9.23 -1.52 1.29
CA ILE A 75 9.91 -0.93 0.14
C ILE A 75 10.59 0.36 0.58
N ASP A 76 11.82 0.56 0.09
CA ASP A 76 12.58 1.79 0.33
C ASP A 76 11.80 3.04 -0.16
N PRO A 77 11.65 4.10 0.66
CA PRO A 77 10.92 5.31 0.31
C PRO A 77 11.39 5.99 -0.98
N ASN A 78 12.69 5.96 -1.29
CA ASN A 78 13.24 6.61 -2.49
C ASN A 78 12.92 5.82 -3.75
N LYS A 79 12.62 4.52 -3.60
CA LYS A 79 12.19 3.69 -4.71
C LYS A 79 10.70 3.85 -4.97
N VAL A 80 9.96 4.70 -4.22
CA VAL A 80 8.48 4.88 -4.24
C VAL A 80 7.89 5.59 -5.46
N ILE A 81 7.91 4.94 -6.63
CA ILE A 81 7.06 5.25 -7.81
C ILE A 81 5.58 5.10 -7.44
N ARG A 82 4.82 6.18 -7.61
CA ARG A 82 3.38 6.31 -7.29
C ARG A 82 2.55 6.67 -8.54
N SER A 83 3.07 6.35 -9.72
CA SER A 83 2.48 6.61 -11.02
C SER A 83 1.96 5.31 -11.67
N PRO A 84 1.14 5.41 -12.72
CA PRO A 84 0.67 4.24 -13.49
C PRO A 84 1.79 3.39 -14.11
N GLU A 85 2.99 3.94 -14.27
CA GLU A 85 4.18 3.24 -14.76
C GLU A 85 4.59 2.04 -13.89
N LEU A 86 4.05 1.93 -12.66
CA LEU A 86 4.34 0.81 -11.77
C LEU A 86 3.92 -0.55 -12.34
N ILE A 87 2.90 -0.59 -13.20
CA ILE A 87 2.26 -1.83 -13.70
C ILE A 87 2.37 -1.93 -15.24
N CYS A 88 2.85 -0.88 -15.92
CA CYS A 88 3.15 -0.91 -17.34
C CYS A 88 4.59 -1.39 -17.57
N THR A 89 4.81 -2.70 -17.43
CA THR A 89 6.00 -3.41 -17.96
C THR A 89 5.57 -4.68 -18.66
#